data_AF-A0A211YNS7-F1
#
_entry.id   AF-A0A211YNS7-F1
#
_cell.length_a   1.000
_cell.length_b   1.000
_cell.length_c   1.000
_cell.angle_alpha   90.00
_cell.angle_beta   90.00
_cell.angle_gamma   90.00
#
_symmetry.space_group_name_H-M   'P 1'
#
loop_
_entity.id
_entity.type
_entity.pdbx_description
1 polymer ?
#
loop_
_entity_poly.entity_id
_entity_poly.type
_entity_poly.pdbx_seq_one_letter_code
_entity_poly.pdbx_strand_id
1 'polypeptide(L)' 'MVRFTYRFDHSKRTVEEALGIDDARHKDLAGMLAKWVREHSKVSEVLEEILNSEELTPVEKVYLAYKLG' A
#
# COMPACT_ATOMS: atom_id res chain seq x y z
N MET A 1 -17.57 -3.05 15.86
CA MET A 1 -16.37 -2.16 15.91
C MET A 1 -15.14 -3.05 15.86
N VAL A 2 -14.58 -3.29 14.67
CA VAL A 2 -13.40 -4.16 14.52
C VAL A 2 -12.17 -3.34 14.89
N ARG A 3 -11.54 -3.67 16.02
CA ARG A 3 -10.32 -3.02 16.51
C ARG A 3 -9.15 -3.70 15.82
N PHE A 4 -8.70 -3.16 14.69
CA PHE A 4 -7.45 -3.59 14.04
C PHE A 4 -6.29 -3.15 14.95
N THR A 5 -5.83 -4.07 15.81
CA THR A 5 -4.63 -3.85 16.62
C THR A 5 -3.43 -4.32 15.80
N TYR A 6 -2.94 -3.43 14.94
CA TYR A 6 -1.68 -3.62 14.24
C TYR A 6 -0.55 -3.50 15.26
N ARG A 7 -0.07 -4.64 15.79
CA ARG A 7 1.21 -4.67 16.51
C ARG A 7 2.32 -4.63 15.47
N PHE A 8 2.92 -3.45 15.28
CA PHE A 8 4.17 -3.31 14.55
C PHE A 8 5.26 -4.10 15.28
N ASP A 9 5.76 -5.16 14.65
CA ASP A 9 6.88 -5.93 15.17
C ASP A 9 8.18 -5.19 14.84
N HIS A 10 8.78 -4.57 15.85
CA HIS A 10 10.02 -3.79 15.74
C HIS A 10 11.27 -4.65 15.47
N SER A 11 11.16 -5.99 15.40
CA SER A 11 12.27 -6.85 14.98
C SER A 11 12.52 -6.83 13.47
N LYS A 12 11.56 -6.30 12.70
CA LYS A 12 11.60 -6.24 11.24
C LYS A 12 12.30 -4.97 10.76
N ARG A 13 13.19 -5.11 9.77
CA ARG A 13 14.12 -4.05 9.36
C ARG A 13 13.48 -3.05 8.39
N THR A 14 12.41 -3.46 7.70
CA THR A 14 11.68 -2.64 6.73
C THR A 14 10.17 -2.64 6.99
N VAL A 15 9.47 -1.61 6.48
CA VAL A 15 8.00 -1.50 6.61
C VAL A 15 7.32 -2.63 5.84
N GLU A 16 7.89 -3.01 4.71
CA GLU A 16 7.46 -4.11 3.86
C GLU A 16 7.46 -5.43 4.64
N GLU A 17 8.58 -5.76 5.31
CA GLU A 17 8.65 -6.90 6.20
C GLU A 17 7.59 -6.80 7.29
N ALA A 18 7.45 -5.63 7.94
CA ALA A 18 6.49 -5.40 9.02
C ALA A 18 5.05 -5.72 8.63
N LEU A 19 4.68 -5.36 7.41
CA LEU A 19 3.37 -5.58 6.82
C LEU A 19 3.21 -6.97 6.19
N GLY A 20 4.27 -7.78 6.14
CA GLY A 20 4.24 -9.11 5.53
C GLY A 20 4.20 -9.07 4.01
N ILE A 21 4.69 -7.99 3.41
CA ILE A 21 4.79 -7.81 1.96
C ILE A 21 6.15 -8.36 1.52
N ASP A 22 6.14 -9.43 0.74
CA ASP A 22 7.36 -9.97 0.14
C ASP A 22 7.88 -9.11 -1.03
N ASP A 23 9.11 -9.38 -1.45
CA ASP A 23 9.77 -8.61 -2.52
C ASP A 23 9.05 -8.66 -3.87
N ALA A 24 8.38 -9.78 -4.18
CA ALA A 24 7.65 -9.92 -5.43
C ALA A 24 6.40 -9.03 -5.39
N ARG A 25 5.62 -9.14 -4.32
CA ARG A 25 4.43 -8.33 -4.11
C ARG A 25 4.76 -6.85 -3.97
N HIS A 26 5.87 -6.49 -3.34
CA HIS A 26 6.37 -5.12 -3.29
C HIS A 26 6.59 -4.55 -4.70
N LYS A 27 7.24 -5.29 -5.59
CA LYS A 27 7.48 -4.87 -6.97
C LYS A 27 6.19 -4.70 -7.76
N ASP A 28 5.24 -5.63 -7.58
CA ASP A 28 3.92 -5.54 -8.22
C ASP A 28 3.16 -4.29 -7.77
N LEU A 29 3.10 -4.06 -6.45
CA LEU A 29 2.45 -2.88 -5.86
C LEU A 29 3.11 -1.57 -6.33
N ALA A 30 4.44 -1.52 -6.39
CA ALA A 30 5.18 -0.37 -6.90
C ALA A 30 4.87 -0.13 -8.40
N GLY A 31 4.73 -1.19 -9.19
CA GLY A 31 4.33 -1.12 -10.59
C GLY A 31 2.91 -0.57 -10.77
N MET A 32 1.96 -1.04 -9.96
CA MET A 32 0.58 -0.55 -9.95
C MET A 32 0.53 0.93 -9.58
N LEU A 33 1.21 1.33 -8.50
CA LEU A 33 1.27 2.72 -8.07
C LEU A 33 1.86 3.63 -9.14
N ALA A 34 2.98 3.22 -9.76
CA ALA A 34 3.61 3.98 -10.83
C ALA A 34 2.74 4.08 -12.09
N LYS A 35 1.87 3.09 -12.34
CA LYS A 35 0.87 3.16 -13.41
C LYS A 35 -0.20 4.21 -13.07
N TRP A 36 -0.82 4.13 -11.89
CA TRP A 36 -1.84 5.09 -11.46
C TRP A 36 -1.33 6.53 -11.40
N VAL A 37 -0.13 6.75 -10.85
CA VAL A 37 0.48 8.09 -10.83
C VAL A 37 0.72 8.65 -12.25
N ARG A 38 0.89 7.79 -13.26
CA ARG A 38 0.99 8.22 -14.67
C ARG A 38 -0.36 8.48 -15.31
N GLU A 39 -1.39 7.73 -14.91
CA GLU A 39 -2.75 7.83 -15.45
C GLU A 39 -3.52 9.02 -14.85
N HIS A 40 -3.20 9.39 -13.61
CA HIS A 40 -3.87 10.46 -12.88
C HIS A 40 -2.98 11.69 -12.71
N SER A 41 -3.58 12.87 -12.84
CA SER A 41 -2.86 14.15 -12.71
C SER A 41 -2.79 14.64 -11.26
N LYS A 42 -3.65 14.10 -10.38
CA LYS A 42 -3.74 14.50 -8.98
C LYS A 42 -3.52 13.32 -8.05
N VAL A 43 -2.80 13.57 -6.97
CA VAL A 43 -2.57 12.60 -5.88
C VAL A 43 -3.89 12.09 -5.28
N SER A 44 -4.90 12.96 -5.17
CA SER A 44 -6.23 12.56 -4.65
C SER A 44 -6.90 11.48 -5.51
N GLU A 45 -6.74 11.54 -6.83
CA GLU A 45 -7.33 10.55 -7.76
C GLU A 45 -6.60 9.20 -7.62
N VAL A 46 -5.27 9.22 -7.49
CA VAL A 46 -4.49 8.01 -7.19
C VAL A 46 -4.90 7.40 -5.85
N LEU A 47 -5.13 8.23 -4.83
CA LEU A 47 -5.56 7.77 -3.52
C LEU A 47 -6.97 7.15 -3.57
N GLU A 48 -7.89 7.72 -4.36
CA GLU A 48 -9.21 7.14 -4.60
C GLU A 48 -9.12 5.78 -5.30
N GLU A 49 -8.26 5.61 -6.31
CA GLU A 49 -8.01 4.31 -6.94
C GLU A 49 -7.48 3.27 -5.94
N ILE A 50 -6.50 3.64 -5.10
CA ILE A 50 -5.98 2.75 -4.06
C ILE A 50 -7.10 2.32 -3.11
N LEU A 51 -7.94 3.26 -2.67
CA LEU A 51 -9.01 2.99 -1.71
C LEU A 51 -10.14 2.14 -2.31
N ASN A 52 -10.47 2.35 -3.58
CA ASN A 52 -11.56 1.67 -4.27
C ASN A 52 -11.14 0.34 -4.94
N SER A 53 -9.85 0.07 -5.10
CA SER A 53 -9.36 -1.18 -5.69
C SER A 53 -9.76 -2.40 -4.84
N GLU A 54 -10.44 -3.37 -5.45
CA GLU A 54 -10.81 -4.65 -4.83
C GLU A 54 -9.63 -5.65 -4.81
N GLU A 55 -8.62 -5.43 -5.66
CA GLU A 55 -7.43 -6.30 -5.78
C GLU A 55 -6.44 -6.12 -4.62
N LEU A 56 -6.60 -5.04 -3.85
CA LEU A 56 -5.73 -4.69 -2.74
C LEU A 56 -6.35 -5.09 -1.40
N THR A 57 -5.57 -5.79 -0.61
CA THR A 57 -5.89 -6.00 0.81
C THR A 57 -5.81 -4.67 1.57
N PRO A 58 -6.49 -4.52 2.72
CA PRO A 58 -6.42 -3.30 3.53
C PRO A 58 -4.98 -2.89 3.89
N VAL A 59 -4.09 -3.86 4.07
CA VAL A 59 -2.67 -3.66 4.39
C VAL A 59 -1.94 -2.99 3.24
N GLU A 60 -2.17 -3.49 2.03
CA GLU A 60 -1.54 -2.98 0.81
C GLU A 60 -2.04 -1.58 0.47
N LYS A 61 -3.32 -1.29 0.75
CA LYS A 61 -3.87 0.08 0.62
C LYS A 61 -3.15 1.06 1.52
N VAL A 62 -2.95 0.70 2.80
CA VAL A 62 -2.19 1.53 3.75
C VAL A 62 -0.74 1.69 3.30
N TYR A 63 -0.12 0.59 2.85
CA TYR A 63 1.25 0.61 2.35
C TYR A 63 1.42 1.53 1.13
N LEU A 64 0.54 1.43 0.14
CA LEU A 64 0.58 2.26 -1.06
C LEU A 64 0.29 3.74 -0.75
N ALA A 65 -0.68 4.02 0.12
CA ALA A 65 -0.96 5.37 0.59
C ALA A 65 0.25 5.99 1.32
N TYR A 66 0.96 5.21 2.14
CA TYR A 66 2.21 5.63 2.77
C TYR A 66 3.33 5.91 1.75
N LYS A 67 3.41 5.15 0.65
CA LYS A 67 4.43 5.38 -0.40
C LYS A 67 4.10 6.54 -1.34
N LEU A 68 2.84 6.99 -1.36
CA LEU A 68 2.38 8.11 -2.17
C LEU A 68 2.72 9.48 -1.56
N GLY A 69 2.98 9.56 -0.23
CA GLY A 69 3.21 10.81 0.51
C GLY A 69 4.41 10.76 1.45
#